data_AF-A0A6N3DTN2-F1
#
_entry.id   AF-A0A6N3DTN2-F1
#
_cell.length_a   1.000
_cell.length_b   1.000
_cell.length_c   1.000
_cell.angle_alpha   90.00
_cell.angle_beta   90.00
_cell.angle_gamma   90.00
#
_symmetry.space_group_name_H-M   'P 1'
#
loop_
_entity.id
_entity.type
_entity.pdbx_description
1 polymer ?
#
loop_
_entity_poly.entity_id
_entity_poly.type
_entity_poly.pdbx_seq_one_letter_code
_entity_poly.pdbx_strand_id
1 'polypeptide(L)'
;MSGTEFRLKVSELEVKLSEIGLSLIKEYASGGLKALLLLNGAAGIAILAFLGNILGTEFERWIRGIAWGLVFFSIGAFFSTISWLFAYISQTYYNEANGNDKMIKNGTIWRNTTIITVVVSGIAFLVGGFLIFYVITSY
;
A
#
# COMPACT_ATOMS: atom_id res chain seq x y z
N MET A 1 -35.91 15.90 30.15
CA MET A 1 -35.15 14.79 29.54
C MET A 1 -34.97 13.71 30.60
N SER A 2 -35.45 12.49 30.35
CA SER A 2 -35.32 11.41 31.35
C SER A 2 -33.87 10.88 31.39
N GLY A 3 -33.43 10.29 32.50
CA GLY A 3 -32.09 9.71 32.61
C GLY A 3 -31.81 8.61 31.55
N THR A 4 -32.86 7.91 31.08
CA THR A 4 -32.76 6.92 30.00
C THR A 4 -32.54 7.59 28.64
N GLU A 5 -33.24 8.68 28.36
CA GLU A 5 -33.11 9.46 27.14
C GLU A 5 -31.72 10.09 27.00
N PHE A 6 -31.12 10.51 28.12
CA PHE A 6 -29.74 10.99 28.15
C PHE A 6 -28.74 9.87 27.81
N ARG A 7 -28.87 8.70 28.44
CA ARG A 7 -27.97 7.55 28.18
C ARG A 7 -28.04 7.08 26.73
N LEU A 8 -29.23 7.07 26.12
CA LEU A 8 -29.39 6.72 24.71
C LEU A 8 -28.64 7.70 23.79
N LYS A 9 -28.79 9.01 24.02
CA LYS A 9 -28.06 10.02 23.24
C LYS A 9 -26.55 9.91 23.37
N VAL A 10 -26.04 9.60 24.56
CA VAL A 10 -24.60 9.36 24.77
C VAL A 10 -24.13 8.14 23.98
N SER A 11 -24.87 7.02 24.04
CA SER A 11 -24.51 5.82 23.28
C SER A 11 -24.57 6.04 21.77
N GLU A 12 -25.54 6.80 21.27
CA GLU A 12 -25.61 7.17 19.85
C GLU A 12 -24.42 8.04 19.41
N LEU A 13 -23.99 8.96 20.27
CA LEU A 13 -22.81 9.79 20.03
C LEU A 13 -21.53 8.95 19.98
N GLU A 14 -21.37 7.99 20.90
CA GLU A 14 -20.23 7.08 20.92
C GLU A 14 -20.17 6.21 19.65
N VAL A 15 -21.31 5.67 19.22
CA VAL A 15 -21.40 4.88 17.97
C VAL A 15 -21.04 5.74 16.76
N LYS A 16 -21.62 6.95 16.65
CA LYS A 16 -21.30 7.88 15.55
C LYS A 16 -19.83 8.27 15.52
N LEU A 17 -19.24 8.53 16.68
CA LEU A 17 -17.82 8.86 16.78
C LEU A 17 -16.94 7.69 16.31
N SER A 18 -17.30 6.46 16.70
CA SER A 18 -16.61 5.24 16.25
C SER A 18 -16.75 5.02 14.74
N GLU A 19 -17.94 5.23 14.17
CA GLU A 19 -18.18 5.12 12.73
C GLU A 19 -17.35 6.14 11.93
N ILE A 20 -17.31 7.40 12.40
CA ILE A 20 -16.48 8.45 11.80
C ILE A 20 -15.01 8.07 11.84
N GLY A 21 -14.51 7.65 13.01
CA GLY A 21 -13.11 7.24 13.17
C GLY A 21 -12.73 6.09 12.24
N LEU A 22 -13.59 5.08 12.13
CA LEU A 22 -13.38 3.94 11.23
C LEU A 22 -13.38 4.36 9.76
N SER A 23 -14.29 5.25 9.36
CA SER A 23 -14.36 5.78 8.00
C SER A 23 -13.07 6.50 7.62
N LEU A 24 -12.57 7.37 8.50
CA LEU A 24 -11.32 8.11 8.28
C LEU A 24 -10.12 7.17 8.11
N ILE A 25 -9.99 6.15 8.99
CA ILE A 25 -8.90 5.18 8.90
C ILE A 25 -8.93 4.44 7.55
N LYS A 26 -10.12 4.02 7.10
CA LYS A 26 -10.29 3.36 5.79
C LYS A 26 -9.89 4.27 4.63
N GLU A 27 -10.28 5.54 4.70
CA GLU A 27 -9.95 6.53 3.68
C GLU A 27 -8.43 6.75 3.57
N TYR A 28 -7.76 7.04 4.70
CA TYR A 28 -6.30 7.24 4.70
C TYR A 28 -5.52 5.99 4.29
N ALA A 29 -5.96 4.81 4.74
CA ALA A 29 -5.35 3.55 4.34
C ALA A 29 -5.49 3.30 2.83
N SER A 30 -6.69 3.48 2.27
CA SER A 30 -6.93 3.34 0.83
C SER A 30 -6.18 4.39 0.01
N GLY A 31 -6.15 5.64 0.48
CA GLY A 31 -5.41 6.74 -0.14
C GLY A 31 -3.90 6.48 -0.16
N GLY A 32 -3.32 6.09 0.96
CA GLY A 32 -1.89 5.74 1.05
C GLY A 32 -1.52 4.57 0.15
N LEU A 33 -2.39 3.55 0.07
CA LEU A 33 -2.16 2.38 -0.79
C LEU A 33 -2.21 2.73 -2.29
N LYS A 34 -3.15 3.61 -2.68
CA LYS A 34 -3.21 4.16 -4.05
C LYS A 34 -1.97 5.00 -4.35
N ALA A 35 -1.54 5.85 -3.42
CA ALA A 35 -0.35 6.65 -3.57
C ALA A 35 0.90 5.78 -3.77
N LEU A 36 1.04 4.68 -3.02
CA LEU A 36 2.16 3.74 -3.15
C LEU A 36 2.17 2.99 -4.49
N LEU A 37 1.00 2.56 -4.97
CA LEU A 37 0.85 1.96 -6.30
C LEU A 37 1.24 2.95 -7.40
N LEU A 38 0.71 4.17 -7.32
CA LEU A 38 1.03 5.23 -8.27
C LEU A 38 2.51 5.58 -8.25
N LEU A 39 3.13 5.65 -7.07
CA LEU A 39 4.54 5.97 -6.93
C LEU A 39 5.44 4.94 -7.64
N ASN A 40 5.20 3.65 -7.38
CA ASN A 40 5.95 2.57 -8.04
C ASN A 40 5.68 2.50 -9.55
N GLY A 41 4.41 2.58 -9.96
CA GLY A 41 4.03 2.54 -11.37
C GLY A 41 4.56 3.74 -12.17
N ALA A 42 4.42 4.95 -11.63
CA ALA A 42 4.89 6.18 -12.26
C ALA A 42 6.42 6.20 -12.35
N ALA A 43 7.14 5.76 -11.31
CA ALA A 43 8.59 5.63 -11.37
C ALA A 43 9.02 4.63 -12.46
N GLY A 44 8.34 3.48 -12.56
CA GLY A 44 8.59 2.51 -13.62
C GLY A 44 8.37 3.09 -15.03
N ILE A 45 7.25 3.76 -15.26
CA ILE A 45 6.93 4.40 -16.54
C ILE A 45 7.94 5.51 -16.89
N ALA A 46 8.31 6.36 -15.92
CA ALA A 46 9.29 7.42 -16.13
C ALA A 46 10.65 6.85 -16.55
N ILE A 47 11.08 5.76 -15.91
CA ILE A 47 12.33 5.08 -16.27
C ILE A 47 12.25 4.40 -17.64
N LEU A 48 11.14 3.75 -18.00
CA LEU A 48 10.95 3.18 -19.33
C LEU A 48 11.01 4.25 -20.43
N ALA A 49 10.36 5.39 -20.21
CA ALA A 49 10.39 6.52 -21.12
C ALA A 49 11.82 7.08 -21.27
N PHE A 50 12.56 7.22 -20.16
CA PHE A 50 13.95 7.63 -20.18
C PHE A 50 14.85 6.63 -20.93
N LEU A 51 14.64 5.33 -20.70
CA LEU A 51 15.44 4.27 -21.30
C LEU A 51 15.35 4.30 -22.84
N GLY A 52 14.15 4.51 -23.38
CA GLY A 52 13.94 4.66 -24.83
C GLY A 52 14.76 5.78 -25.48
N ASN A 53 15.14 6.80 -24.71
CA ASN A 53 15.89 7.96 -25.20
C ASN A 53 17.41 7.82 -25.08
N ILE A 54 17.93 6.85 -24.30
CA ILE A 54 19.37 6.67 -24.07
C ILE A 54 19.96 5.42 -24.74
N LEU A 55 19.12 4.57 -25.34
CA LEU A 55 19.59 3.43 -26.11
C LEU A 55 20.44 3.90 -27.30
N GLY A 56 21.64 3.34 -27.45
CA GLY A 56 22.59 3.71 -28.51
C GLY A 56 23.38 5.00 -28.25
N THR A 57 23.31 5.56 -27.04
CA THR A 57 24.12 6.72 -26.62
C THR A 57 25.30 6.30 -25.73
N GLU A 58 26.22 7.21 -25.43
CA GLU A 58 27.34 6.99 -24.50
C GLU A 58 26.92 6.67 -23.04
N PHE A 59 25.62 6.84 -22.74
CA PHE A 59 25.00 6.53 -21.45
C PHE A 59 24.58 5.05 -21.32
N GLU A 60 24.83 4.21 -22.33
CA GLU A 60 24.46 2.78 -22.32
C GLU A 60 25.02 2.03 -21.11
N ARG A 61 26.19 2.44 -20.61
CA ARG A 61 26.80 1.90 -19.38
C ARG A 61 25.93 2.02 -18.12
N TRP A 62 25.01 2.99 -18.05
CA TRP A 62 24.13 3.20 -16.90
C TRP A 62 22.82 2.39 -17.00
N ILE A 63 22.51 1.85 -18.18
CA ILE A 63 21.28 1.10 -18.46
C ILE A 63 21.11 -0.08 -17.50
N ARG A 64 22.21 -0.80 -17.18
CA ARG A 64 22.12 -1.98 -16.32
C ARG A 64 21.60 -1.64 -14.91
N GLY A 65 22.05 -0.52 -14.33
CA GLY A 65 21.56 -0.05 -13.03
C GLY A 65 20.12 0.43 -13.07
N ILE A 66 19.79 1.17 -14.12
CA ILE A 66 18.45 1.69 -14.38
C ILE A 66 17.45 0.53 -14.57
N ALA A 67 17.83 -0.51 -15.30
CA ALA A 67 17.03 -1.71 -15.48
C ALA A 67 16.75 -2.44 -14.16
N TRP A 68 17.74 -2.53 -13.27
CA TRP A 68 17.51 -3.07 -11.93
C TRP A 68 16.54 -2.20 -11.12
N GLY A 69 16.67 -0.87 -11.17
CA GLY A 69 15.69 0.04 -10.55
C GLY A 69 14.27 -0.21 -11.02
N LEU A 70 14.09 -0.41 -12.34
CA LEU A 70 12.79 -0.72 -12.95
C LEU A 70 12.21 -2.05 -12.45
N VAL A 71 13.03 -3.09 -12.29
CA VAL A 71 12.60 -4.38 -11.72
C VAL A 71 12.05 -4.17 -10.30
N PHE A 72 12.75 -3.41 -9.46
CA PHE A 72 12.29 -3.12 -8.10
C PHE A 72 11.01 -2.29 -8.05
N PHE A 73 10.85 -1.28 -8.93
CA PHE A 73 9.58 -0.55 -9.05
C PHE A 73 8.43 -1.45 -9.50
N SER A 74 8.70 -2.41 -10.40
CA SER A 74 7.70 -3.38 -10.86
C SER A 74 7.28 -4.32 -9.72
N ILE A 75 8.23 -4.80 -8.91
CA ILE A 75 7.97 -5.56 -7.69
C ILE A 75 7.12 -4.74 -6.72
N GLY A 76 7.48 -3.47 -6.49
CA GLY A 76 6.73 -2.59 -5.62
C GLY A 76 5.28 -2.39 -6.08
N ALA A 77 5.05 -2.14 -7.38
CA ALA A 77 3.72 -2.01 -7.96
C ALA A 77 2.89 -3.30 -7.80
N PHE A 78 3.51 -4.46 -8.04
CA PHE A 78 2.88 -5.77 -7.88
C PHE A 78 2.43 -6.02 -6.43
N PHE A 79 3.30 -5.82 -5.45
CA PHE A 79 2.97 -6.02 -4.03
C PHE A 79 1.92 -5.02 -3.53
N SER A 80 1.95 -3.76 -4.00
CA SER A 80 0.90 -2.79 -3.68
C SER A 80 -0.47 -3.22 -4.23
N THR A 81 -0.51 -3.84 -5.41
CA THR A 81 -1.76 -4.36 -6.00
C THR A 81 -2.28 -5.58 -5.22
N ILE A 82 -1.41 -6.53 -4.87
CA ILE A 82 -1.80 -7.72 -4.10
C ILE A 82 -2.26 -7.35 -2.69
N SER A 83 -1.70 -6.30 -2.09
CA SER A 83 -2.13 -5.84 -0.77
C SER A 83 -3.63 -5.46 -0.74
N TRP A 84 -4.18 -4.93 -1.85
CA TRP A 84 -5.61 -4.68 -2.00
C TRP A 84 -6.44 -5.97 -1.94
N LEU A 85 -5.99 -7.02 -2.62
CA LEU A 85 -6.65 -8.33 -2.59
C LEU A 85 -6.66 -8.90 -1.17
N PHE A 86 -5.54 -8.82 -0.46
CA PHE A 86 -5.46 -9.31 0.93
C PHE A 86 -6.29 -8.47 1.89
N ALA A 87 -6.35 -7.15 1.68
CA ALA A 87 -7.21 -6.25 2.45
C ALA A 87 -8.69 -6.60 2.25
N TYR A 88 -9.10 -6.91 1.01
CA TYR A 88 -10.44 -7.37 0.70
C TYR A 88 -10.76 -8.68 1.44
N ILE A 89 -9.90 -9.70 1.33
CA ILE A 89 -10.09 -10.99 2.02
C ILE A 89 -10.17 -10.81 3.54
N SER A 90 -9.30 -9.99 4.12
CA SER A 90 -9.32 -9.66 5.56
C SER A 90 -10.67 -9.06 5.97
N GLN A 91 -11.19 -8.11 5.19
CA GLN A 91 -12.49 -7.49 5.46
C GLN A 91 -13.65 -8.47 5.32
N THR A 92 -13.62 -9.38 4.34
CA THR A 92 -14.63 -10.45 4.21
C THR A 92 -14.70 -11.29 5.49
N TYR A 93 -13.55 -11.72 6.03
CA TYR A 93 -13.52 -12.47 7.29
C TYR A 93 -14.09 -11.69 8.49
N TYR A 94 -13.77 -10.39 8.60
CA TYR A 94 -14.30 -9.57 9.69
C TYR A 94 -15.82 -9.34 9.55
N ASN A 95 -16.30 -9.12 8.34
CA ASN A 95 -17.72 -8.88 8.07
C ASN A 95 -18.57 -10.15 8.30
N GLU A 96 -18.04 -11.32 7.97
CA GLU A 96 -18.75 -12.59 8.14
C GLU A 96 -18.54 -13.22 9.53
N ALA A 97 -17.69 -12.63 10.38
CA ALA A 97 -17.33 -13.24 11.66
C ALA A 97 -18.54 -13.46 12.58
N ASN A 98 -19.48 -12.50 12.69
CA ASN A 98 -20.66 -12.63 13.56
C ASN A 98 -20.35 -13.18 14.99
N GLY A 99 -19.24 -12.73 15.59
CA GLY A 99 -18.76 -13.21 16.90
C GLY A 99 -17.92 -14.50 16.88
N ASN A 100 -17.60 -15.04 15.69
CA ASN A 100 -16.75 -16.21 15.52
C ASN A 100 -15.27 -15.83 15.62
N ASP A 101 -14.66 -16.18 16.75
CA ASP A 101 -13.23 -15.93 17.04
C ASP A 101 -12.27 -16.50 15.99
N LYS A 102 -12.61 -17.65 15.38
CA LYS A 102 -11.77 -18.27 14.33
C LYS A 102 -11.74 -17.39 13.09
N MET A 103 -12.86 -16.81 12.70
CA MET A 103 -12.94 -15.90 11.56
C MET A 103 -12.23 -14.59 11.85
N ILE A 104 -12.38 -14.04 13.06
CA ILE A 104 -11.63 -12.85 13.52
C ILE A 104 -10.11 -13.10 13.46
N LYS A 105 -9.66 -14.28 13.92
CA LYS A 105 -8.25 -14.68 13.85
C LYS A 105 -7.77 -14.77 12.41
N ASN A 106 -8.52 -15.40 11.51
CA ASN A 106 -8.18 -15.49 10.09
C ASN A 106 -8.13 -14.10 9.43
N GLY A 107 -9.11 -13.23 9.70
CA GLY A 107 -9.12 -11.84 9.23
C GLY A 107 -7.89 -11.07 9.69
N THR A 108 -7.43 -11.32 10.92
CA THR A 108 -6.22 -10.72 11.49
C THR A 108 -4.95 -11.22 10.82
N ILE A 109 -4.87 -12.51 10.47
CA ILE A 109 -3.75 -13.04 9.68
C ILE A 109 -3.68 -12.33 8.32
N TRP A 110 -4.78 -12.25 7.59
CA TRP A 110 -4.83 -11.57 6.30
C TRP A 110 -4.50 -10.08 6.40
N ARG A 111 -4.96 -9.40 7.46
CA ARG A 111 -4.60 -8.01 7.74
C ARG A 111 -3.09 -7.85 7.91
N ASN A 112 -2.46 -8.72 8.70
CA ASN A 112 -1.02 -8.67 8.92
C ASN A 112 -0.25 -8.97 7.62
N THR A 113 -0.74 -9.91 6.80
CA THR A 113 -0.19 -10.17 5.46
C THR A 113 -0.28 -8.93 4.56
N THR A 114 -1.41 -8.21 4.56
CA THR A 114 -1.56 -6.93 3.86
C THR A 114 -0.51 -5.92 4.32
N ILE A 115 -0.30 -5.78 5.63
CA ILE A 115 0.69 -4.82 6.16
C ILE A 115 2.10 -5.20 5.68
N ILE A 116 2.46 -6.48 5.71
CA ILE A 116 3.76 -6.97 5.24
C ILE A 116 3.95 -6.65 3.74
N THR A 117 2.94 -6.91 2.90
CA THR A 117 3.07 -6.64 1.45
C THR A 117 3.18 -5.15 1.14
N VAL A 118 2.50 -4.28 1.90
CA VAL A 118 2.67 -2.82 1.81
C VAL A 118 4.10 -2.41 2.16
N VAL A 119 4.65 -2.94 3.25
CA VAL A 119 6.03 -2.64 3.66
C VAL A 119 7.02 -3.11 2.62
N VAL A 120 6.87 -4.34 2.10
CA VAL A 120 7.71 -4.87 1.01
C VAL A 120 7.64 -3.98 -0.23
N SER A 121 6.45 -3.49 -0.60
CA SER A 121 6.28 -2.57 -1.72
C SER A 121 7.03 -1.24 -1.52
N GLY A 122 6.96 -0.67 -0.31
CA GLY A 122 7.72 0.54 0.04
C GLY A 122 9.24 0.33 0.03
N ILE A 123 9.71 -0.81 0.55
CA ILE A 123 11.14 -1.17 0.52
C ILE A 123 11.61 -1.34 -0.93
N ALA A 124 10.82 -1.99 -1.78
CA ALA A 124 11.15 -2.18 -3.20
C ALA A 124 11.32 -0.81 -3.90
N PHE A 125 10.43 0.15 -3.62
CA PHE A 125 10.58 1.51 -4.13
C PHE A 125 11.92 2.15 -3.70
N LEU A 126 12.26 2.09 -2.41
CA LEU A 126 13.50 2.67 -1.89
C LEU A 126 14.75 2.01 -2.48
N VAL A 127 14.75 0.68 -2.60
CA VAL A 127 15.86 -0.07 -3.21
C VAL A 127 16.00 0.27 -4.69
N GLY A 128 14.90 0.35 -5.44
CA GLY A 128 14.92 0.73 -6.85
C GLY A 128 15.49 2.13 -7.06
N GLY A 129 15.06 3.10 -6.25
CA GLY A 129 15.60 4.45 -6.24
C GLY A 129 17.09 4.50 -5.87
N PHE A 130 17.50 3.75 -4.85
CA PHE A 130 18.89 3.66 -4.42
C PHE A 130 19.81 3.08 -5.51
N LEU A 131 19.38 2.03 -6.21
CA LEU A 131 20.17 1.42 -7.28
C LEU A 131 20.40 2.38 -8.45
N ILE A 132 19.37 3.14 -8.83
CA ILE A 132 19.48 4.18 -9.85
C ILE A 132 20.46 5.27 -9.39
N PHE A 133 20.26 5.79 -8.18
CA PHE A 133 21.12 6.82 -7.60
C PHE A 133 22.59 6.38 -7.53
N TYR A 134 22.83 5.16 -7.04
CA TYR A 134 24.16 4.58 -6.92
C TYR A 134 24.85 4.47 -8.28
N VAL A 135 24.17 3.96 -9.31
CA VAL A 135 24.77 3.82 -10.64
C VAL A 135 25.08 5.16 -11.31
N ILE A 136 24.27 6.19 -11.05
CA ILE A 136 24.53 7.54 -11.57
C ILE A 136 25.72 8.20 -10.85
N THR A 137 25.88 7.97 -9.54
CA THR A 137 26.86 8.69 -8.70
C THR A 137 28.19 7.97 -8.46
N SER A 138 28.30 6.69 -8.82
CA SER A 138 29.53 5.91 -8.60
C SER A 138 30.61 6.17 -9.67
N TYR A 139 30.63 7.37 -10.26
CA TYR A 139 31.57 7.84 -11.28
C TYR A 139 31.86 9.33 -11.08
#